data_AF-A0A7Y5JMJ4-F1
#
_entry.id   AF-A0A7Y5JMJ4-F1
#
_cell.length_a   1.000
_cell.length_b   1.000
_cell.length_c   1.000
_cell.angle_alpha   90.00
_cell.angle_beta   90.00
_cell.angle_gamma   90.00
#
_symmetry.space_group_name_H-M   'P 1'
#
loop_
_entity.id
_entity.type
_entity.pdbx_description
1 polymer ?
#
loop_
_entity_poly.entity_id
_entity_poly.type
_entity_poly.pdbx_seq_one_letter_code
_entity_poly.pdbx_strand_id
1 'polypeptide(L)'
;MPISWGKTKSFRGPLEKLVGRSLLELAEKEPSMLTEGARRRPVSLGLFDIEGFIELTNYASPEAIVELLNAYFGGITRCVTEHQGLVDAFFNEAVFTIFGAPQEDREHPLHACQAALAGMREIVRLAAQWQIKGFARIKASIALCTGPCIVGNFGSEQRLIYTAIGDLVNWCEQLRACTRLYGVPILISRETAAAVRGQMVTRELDTLRVPGGRTTTVHELVGMPDSVSAPVREAMGLFERGLELYRRREWEQAESYFADVNRLVGDDGPSRLFTRRCQHYM
;
A
#
# COMPACT_ATOMS: atom_id res chain seq x y z
N MET A 1 17.12 -34.85 9.28
CA MET A 1 15.97 -35.76 9.06
C MET A 1 14.76 -34.89 8.78
N PRO A 2 14.06 -35.05 7.64
CA PRO A 2 12.85 -34.30 7.36
C PRO A 2 11.78 -34.67 8.39
N ILE A 3 11.12 -33.67 8.96
CA ILE A 3 10.07 -33.89 9.97
C ILE A 3 8.88 -34.54 9.26
N SER A 4 8.71 -35.85 9.47
CA SER A 4 7.59 -36.62 8.92
C SER A 4 6.32 -36.36 9.74
N TRP A 5 5.53 -35.40 9.28
CA TRP A 5 4.25 -34.96 9.84
C TRP A 5 3.08 -35.92 9.49
N GLY A 6 3.26 -37.22 9.71
CA GLY A 6 2.26 -38.25 9.39
C GLY A 6 0.98 -38.22 10.24
N LYS A 7 0.96 -37.45 11.35
CA LYS A 7 -0.19 -37.29 12.26
C LYS A 7 -0.80 -35.87 12.25
N THR A 8 -0.36 -34.99 11.36
CA THR A 8 -0.47 -33.52 11.52
C THR A 8 -1.50 -32.83 10.64
N LYS A 9 -2.20 -33.56 9.77
CA LYS A 9 -3.23 -32.97 8.89
C LYS A 9 -4.30 -32.18 9.65
N SER A 10 -4.59 -32.55 10.91
CA SER A 10 -5.58 -31.87 11.76
C SER A 10 -5.16 -30.48 12.24
N PHE A 11 -3.85 -30.20 12.38
CA PHE A 11 -3.36 -28.93 12.95
C PHE A 11 -2.82 -27.95 11.90
N ARG A 12 -2.61 -28.43 10.67
CA ARG A 12 -2.11 -27.62 9.56
C ARG A 12 -3.02 -26.42 9.28
N GLY A 13 -4.33 -26.64 9.14
CA GLY A 13 -5.29 -25.57 8.83
C GLY A 13 -5.28 -24.40 9.85
N PRO A 14 -5.39 -24.68 11.16
CA PRO A 14 -5.24 -23.65 12.19
C PRO A 14 -3.88 -22.95 12.18
N LEU A 15 -2.78 -23.68 11.99
CA LEU A 15 -1.42 -23.11 11.94
C LEU A 15 -1.21 -22.23 10.71
N GLU A 16 -1.74 -22.60 9.54
CA GLU A 16 -1.72 -21.78 8.33
C GLU A 16 -2.38 -20.42 8.54
N LYS A 17 -3.46 -20.36 9.34
CA LYS A 17 -4.15 -19.10 9.66
C LYS A 17 -3.37 -18.24 10.65
N LEU A 18 -2.56 -18.84 11.52
CA LEU A 18 -1.80 -18.13 12.54
C LEU A 18 -0.45 -17.62 12.03
N VAL A 19 0.21 -18.40 11.17
CA VAL A 19 1.57 -18.13 10.69
C VAL A 19 1.58 -17.63 9.24
N GLY A 20 0.47 -17.77 8.51
CA GLY A 20 0.38 -17.50 7.08
C GLY A 20 0.83 -18.70 6.26
N ARG A 21 0.07 -18.99 5.18
CA ARG A 21 0.34 -20.14 4.29
C ARG A 21 1.76 -20.12 3.73
N SER A 22 2.21 -18.98 3.21
CA SER A 22 3.52 -18.86 2.55
C SER A 22 4.69 -19.16 3.48
N LEU A 23 4.60 -18.75 4.75
CA LEU A 23 5.62 -19.06 5.76
C LEU A 23 5.57 -20.53 6.18
N LEU A 24 4.37 -21.13 6.32
CA LEU A 24 4.26 -22.55 6.65
C LEU A 24 4.77 -23.44 5.50
N GLU A 25 4.46 -23.11 4.25
CA GLU A 25 5.00 -23.84 3.09
C GLU A 25 6.52 -23.72 3.00
N LEU A 26 7.09 -22.54 3.33
CA LEU A 26 8.53 -22.38 3.44
C LEU A 26 9.10 -23.22 4.58
N ALA A 27 8.45 -23.23 5.75
CA ALA A 27 8.83 -24.03 6.91
C ALA A 27 9.00 -25.51 6.54
N GLU A 28 8.09 -26.01 5.71
CA GLU A 28 8.05 -27.42 5.30
C GLU A 28 9.12 -27.75 4.27
N LYS A 29 9.39 -26.84 3.34
CA LYS A 29 10.39 -27.03 2.28
C LYS A 29 11.82 -26.80 2.78
N GLU A 30 12.02 -25.72 3.52
CA GLU A 30 13.32 -25.26 4.01
C GLU A 30 13.20 -24.77 5.47
N PRO A 31 13.11 -25.69 6.45
CA PRO A 31 12.97 -25.32 7.86
C PRO A 31 14.09 -24.39 8.36
N SER A 32 15.29 -24.50 7.78
CA SER A 32 16.43 -23.64 8.11
C SER A 32 16.17 -22.17 7.83
N MET A 33 15.39 -21.81 6.80
CA MET A 33 15.05 -20.42 6.46
C MET A 33 14.19 -19.75 7.54
N LEU A 34 13.48 -20.52 8.37
CA LEU A 34 12.79 -20.01 9.56
C LEU A 34 13.69 -19.84 10.78
N THR A 35 14.91 -20.36 10.73
CA THR A 35 15.91 -20.22 11.79
C THR A 35 17.10 -19.36 11.36
N GLU A 36 17.25 -19.10 10.07
CA GLU A 36 18.23 -18.17 9.55
C GLU A 36 17.91 -16.76 10.05
N GLY A 37 18.96 -16.09 10.53
CA GLY A 37 18.85 -14.73 11.06
C GLY A 37 18.41 -13.73 10.00
N ALA A 38 17.93 -12.58 10.44
CA ALA A 38 17.45 -11.53 9.56
C ALA A 38 18.55 -11.04 8.61
N ARG A 39 18.20 -10.88 7.33
CA ARG A 39 19.15 -10.48 6.26
C ARG A 39 18.69 -9.21 5.59
N ARG A 40 19.65 -8.35 5.23
CA ARG A 40 19.38 -7.17 4.40
C ARG A 40 19.10 -7.60 2.95
N ARG A 41 17.94 -7.24 2.41
CA ARG A 41 17.51 -7.55 1.04
C ARG A 41 16.58 -6.48 0.47
N PRO A 42 16.48 -6.33 -0.86
CA PRO A 42 15.44 -5.51 -1.46
C PRO A 42 14.07 -6.17 -1.25
N VAL A 43 13.09 -5.38 -0.83
CA VAL A 43 11.69 -5.79 -0.70
C VAL A 43 10.77 -4.65 -1.11
N SER A 44 9.50 -4.97 -1.36
CA SER A 44 8.43 -3.98 -1.40
C SER A 44 7.55 -4.18 -0.19
N LEU A 45 7.38 -3.10 0.57
CA LEU A 45 6.47 -3.04 1.70
C LEU A 45 5.16 -2.42 1.24
N GLY A 46 4.06 -2.95 1.77
CA GLY A 46 2.72 -2.40 1.56
C GLY A 46 2.02 -2.16 2.89
N LEU A 47 1.34 -1.02 3.00
CA LEU A 47 0.45 -0.71 4.12
C LEU A 47 -0.92 -0.39 3.56
N PHE A 48 -1.90 -1.22 3.89
CA PHE A 48 -3.29 -1.07 3.49
C PHE A 48 -4.12 -0.66 4.70
N ASP A 49 -4.80 0.49 4.62
CA ASP A 49 -5.48 1.08 5.76
C ASP A 49 -6.88 1.59 5.38
N ILE A 50 -7.78 1.64 6.36
CA ILE A 50 -9.13 2.19 6.21
C ILE A 50 -9.11 3.63 6.73
N GLU A 51 -9.52 4.58 5.88
CA GLU A 51 -9.66 5.97 6.31
C GLU A 51 -10.87 6.16 7.22
N GLY A 52 -10.67 6.90 8.31
CA GLY A 52 -11.76 7.26 9.23
C GLY A 52 -12.27 6.10 10.10
N PHE A 53 -11.44 5.07 10.31
CA PHE A 53 -11.86 3.89 11.07
C PHE A 53 -12.24 4.21 12.52
N ILE A 54 -11.51 5.10 13.19
CA ILE A 54 -11.85 5.51 14.58
C ILE A 54 -13.25 6.10 14.61
N GLU A 55 -13.57 7.01 13.69
CA GLU A 55 -14.89 7.61 13.57
C GLU A 55 -15.95 6.54 13.29
N LEU A 56 -15.64 5.53 12.48
CA LEU A 56 -16.53 4.40 12.20
C LEU A 56 -16.91 3.63 13.48
N THR A 57 -15.95 3.43 14.39
CA THR A 57 -16.19 2.69 15.65
C THR A 57 -17.14 3.42 16.61
N ASN A 58 -17.33 4.74 16.46
CA ASN A 58 -18.25 5.50 17.32
C ASN A 58 -19.73 5.26 17.00
N TYR A 59 -20.04 4.76 15.79
CA TYR A 59 -21.42 4.64 15.30
C TYR A 59 -21.83 3.19 15.01
N ALA A 60 -20.94 2.23 15.21
CA ALA A 60 -21.17 0.81 14.92
C ALA A 60 -21.05 -0.03 16.19
N SER A 61 -21.80 -1.14 16.25
CA SER A 61 -21.61 -2.10 17.36
C SER A 61 -20.26 -2.81 17.23
N PRO A 62 -19.65 -3.24 18.35
CA PRO A 62 -18.40 -4.00 18.33
C PRO A 62 -18.46 -5.24 17.42
N GLU A 63 -19.59 -5.94 17.39
CA GLU A 63 -19.79 -7.13 16.56
C GLU A 63 -19.74 -6.79 15.07
N ALA A 64 -20.35 -5.67 14.68
CA ALA A 64 -20.36 -5.22 13.29
C ALA A 64 -18.97 -4.72 12.85
N ILE A 65 -18.20 -4.10 13.76
CA ILE A 65 -16.80 -3.76 13.52
C ILE A 65 -15.95 -5.03 13.32
N VAL A 66 -16.14 -6.06 14.14
CA VAL A 66 -15.43 -7.34 13.98
C VAL A 66 -15.80 -8.02 12.65
N GLU A 67 -17.07 -8.01 12.26
CA GLU A 67 -17.51 -8.55 10.97
C GLU A 67 -16.84 -7.78 9.80
N LEU A 68 -16.77 -6.45 9.90
CA LEU A 68 -16.11 -5.60 8.91
C LEU A 68 -14.62 -5.88 8.81
N LEU A 69 -13.91 -5.90 9.95
CA LEU A 69 -12.47 -6.15 9.97
C LEU A 69 -12.13 -7.54 9.43
N ASN A 70 -12.90 -8.57 9.79
CA ASN A 70 -12.67 -9.92 9.27
C ASN A 70 -12.89 -10.00 7.76
N ALA A 71 -13.92 -9.35 7.23
CA ALA A 71 -14.17 -9.29 5.79
C ALA A 71 -13.06 -8.52 5.05
N TYR A 72 -12.63 -7.39 5.62
CA TYR A 72 -11.54 -6.58 5.09
C TYR A 72 -10.20 -7.32 5.10
N PHE A 73 -9.77 -7.85 6.24
CA PHE A 73 -8.52 -8.61 6.35
C PHE A 73 -8.52 -9.82 5.41
N GLY A 74 -9.61 -10.59 5.39
CA GLY A 74 -9.74 -11.73 4.46
C GLY A 74 -9.67 -11.31 2.98
N GLY A 75 -10.25 -10.16 2.64
CA GLY A 75 -10.18 -9.58 1.30
C GLY A 75 -8.76 -9.17 0.90
N ILE A 76 -8.09 -8.37 1.73
CA ILE A 76 -6.73 -7.89 1.47
C ILE A 76 -5.72 -9.03 1.49
N THR A 77 -5.78 -9.95 2.46
CA THR A 77 -4.90 -11.12 2.51
C THR A 77 -4.98 -11.92 1.21
N ARG A 78 -6.19 -12.14 0.67
CA ARG A 78 -6.35 -12.82 -0.62
C ARG A 78 -5.68 -12.05 -1.75
N CYS A 79 -5.92 -10.75 -1.88
CA CYS A 79 -5.30 -9.92 -2.92
C CYS A 79 -3.76 -9.94 -2.82
N VAL A 80 -3.20 -9.91 -1.62
CA VAL A 80 -1.75 -9.95 -1.38
C VAL A 80 -1.17 -11.33 -1.75
N THR A 81 -1.77 -12.42 -1.28
CA THR A 81 -1.29 -13.78 -1.53
C THR A 81 -1.43 -14.18 -3.01
N GLU A 82 -2.50 -13.78 -3.70
CA GLU A 82 -2.67 -14.02 -5.15
C GLU A 82 -1.60 -13.34 -6.00
N HIS A 83 -0.99 -12.26 -5.48
CA HIS A 83 0.13 -11.55 -6.10
C HIS A 83 1.43 -11.81 -5.34
N GLN A 84 1.64 -13.03 -4.83
CA GLN A 84 2.93 -13.49 -4.29
C GLN A 84 3.46 -12.72 -3.06
N GLY A 85 2.61 -11.92 -2.42
CA GLY A 85 2.94 -11.20 -1.19
C GLY A 85 2.71 -12.03 0.07
N LEU A 86 3.41 -11.64 1.13
CA LEU A 86 3.21 -12.11 2.49
C LEU A 86 2.48 -11.02 3.28
N VAL A 87 1.41 -11.39 3.97
CA VAL A 87 0.87 -10.56 5.06
C VAL A 87 1.75 -10.80 6.29
N ASP A 88 2.45 -9.76 6.71
CA ASP A 88 3.31 -9.80 7.89
C ASP A 88 2.46 -9.73 9.16
N ALA A 89 1.63 -8.71 9.26
CA ALA A 89 0.80 -8.49 10.43
C ALA A 89 -0.42 -7.61 10.15
N PHE A 90 -1.40 -7.73 11.05
CA PHE A 90 -2.49 -6.78 11.21
C PHE A 90 -2.18 -5.86 12.39
N PHE A 91 -2.28 -4.54 12.16
CA PHE A 91 -2.08 -3.54 13.20
C PHE A 91 -3.30 -2.61 13.22
N ASN A 92 -4.17 -2.78 14.22
CA ASN A 92 -5.48 -2.16 14.25
C ASN A 92 -6.28 -2.50 12.98
N GLU A 93 -6.70 -1.52 12.19
CA GLU A 93 -7.37 -1.65 10.90
C GLU A 93 -6.42 -1.82 9.70
N ALA A 94 -5.10 -1.73 9.93
CA ALA A 94 -4.11 -1.76 8.86
C ALA A 94 -3.58 -3.18 8.60
N VAL A 95 -3.27 -3.48 7.34
CA VAL A 95 -2.58 -4.69 6.89
C VAL A 95 -1.18 -4.32 6.41
N PHE A 96 -0.17 -4.88 7.05
CA PHE A 96 1.23 -4.73 6.64
C PHE A 96 1.69 -5.95 5.85
N THR A 97 2.35 -5.70 4.73
CA THR A 97 2.67 -6.72 3.74
C THR A 97 4.10 -6.60 3.25
N ILE A 98 4.72 -7.74 2.95
CA ILE A 98 6.08 -7.84 2.42
C ILE A 98 6.02 -8.61 1.09
N PHE A 99 6.69 -8.08 0.06
CA PHE A 99 6.92 -8.73 -1.23
C PHE A 99 8.43 -8.87 -1.47
N GLY A 100 8.86 -9.93 -2.14
CA GLY A 100 10.30 -10.23 -2.32
C GLY A 100 10.96 -10.95 -1.14
N ALA A 101 10.15 -11.34 -0.14
CA ALA A 101 10.56 -12.18 0.97
C ALA A 101 9.35 -12.99 1.48
N PRO A 102 9.56 -14.22 2.00
CA PRO A 102 10.86 -14.85 2.25
C PRO A 102 11.52 -15.44 1.00
N GLN A 103 10.74 -15.81 -0.01
CA GLN A 103 11.26 -16.20 -1.32
C GLN A 103 11.74 -14.96 -2.09
N GLU A 104 12.84 -15.12 -2.84
CA GLU A 104 13.28 -14.07 -3.75
C GLU A 104 12.30 -13.96 -4.92
N ASP A 105 11.87 -12.74 -5.19
CA ASP A 105 11.00 -12.39 -6.30
C ASP A 105 11.53 -11.07 -6.86
N ARG A 106 11.95 -11.06 -8.13
CA ARG A 106 12.49 -9.85 -8.78
C ARG A 106 11.41 -8.89 -9.25
N GLU A 107 10.19 -9.38 -9.39
CA GLU A 107 9.01 -8.62 -9.80
C GLU A 107 8.21 -8.13 -8.59
N HIS A 108 8.77 -8.25 -7.38
CA HIS A 108 8.14 -7.84 -6.13
C HIS A 108 7.52 -6.42 -6.15
N PRO A 109 8.09 -5.40 -6.82
CA PRO A 109 7.44 -4.08 -6.92
C PRO A 109 6.20 -4.10 -7.82
N LEU A 110 6.22 -4.88 -8.90
CA LEU A 110 5.08 -5.06 -9.80
C LEU A 110 3.95 -5.78 -9.08
N HIS A 111 4.26 -6.90 -8.44
CA HIS A 111 3.33 -7.68 -7.63
C HIS A 111 2.69 -6.85 -6.52
N ALA A 112 3.46 -6.02 -5.82
CA ALA A 112 2.93 -5.09 -4.81
C ALA A 112 1.93 -4.09 -5.42
N CYS A 113 2.23 -3.51 -6.58
CA CYS A 113 1.33 -2.60 -7.29
C CYS A 113 0.03 -3.31 -7.75
N GLN A 114 0.14 -4.53 -8.28
CA GLN A 114 -1.03 -5.32 -8.67
C GLN A 114 -1.90 -5.68 -7.46
N ALA A 115 -1.29 -6.09 -6.36
CA ALA A 115 -1.98 -6.35 -5.09
C ALA A 115 -2.70 -5.11 -4.57
N ALA A 116 -2.09 -3.93 -4.66
CA ALA A 116 -2.71 -2.68 -4.25
C ALA A 116 -3.94 -2.32 -5.10
N LEU A 117 -3.86 -2.47 -6.43
CA LEU A 117 -5.00 -2.26 -7.33
C LEU A 117 -6.12 -3.28 -7.10
N ALA A 118 -5.76 -4.55 -6.85
CA ALA A 118 -6.72 -5.59 -6.48
C ALA A 118 -7.39 -5.28 -5.12
N GLY A 119 -6.59 -4.88 -4.13
CA GLY A 119 -7.04 -4.46 -2.81
C GLY A 119 -8.01 -3.29 -2.87
N MET A 120 -7.72 -2.25 -3.68
CA MET A 120 -8.65 -1.14 -3.86
C MET A 120 -9.99 -1.58 -4.44
N ARG A 121 -9.99 -2.48 -5.43
CA ARG A 121 -11.25 -3.04 -5.98
C ARG A 121 -12.03 -3.82 -4.94
N GLU A 122 -11.34 -4.61 -4.12
CA GLU A 122 -11.95 -5.36 -3.03
C GLU A 122 -12.55 -4.43 -1.95
N ILE A 123 -11.85 -3.36 -1.59
CA ILE A 123 -12.35 -2.36 -0.63
C ILE A 123 -13.58 -1.66 -1.19
N VAL A 124 -13.60 -1.28 -2.47
CA VAL A 124 -14.78 -0.70 -3.12
C VAL A 124 -15.97 -1.67 -3.06
N ARG A 125 -15.72 -2.96 -3.34
CA ARG A 125 -16.74 -4.02 -3.26
C ARG A 125 -17.28 -4.15 -1.84
N LEU A 126 -16.41 -4.18 -0.83
CA LEU A 126 -16.80 -4.25 0.58
C LEU A 126 -17.58 -2.99 0.99
N ALA A 127 -17.09 -1.80 0.65
CA ALA A 127 -17.74 -0.53 0.96
C ALA A 127 -19.20 -0.49 0.48
N ALA A 128 -19.48 -1.01 -0.73
CA ALA A 128 -20.85 -1.11 -1.24
C ALA A 128 -21.73 -2.04 -0.40
N GLN A 129 -21.20 -3.16 0.08
CA GLN A 129 -21.93 -4.10 0.95
C GLN A 129 -22.23 -3.49 2.32
N TRP A 130 -21.27 -2.76 2.90
CA TRP A 130 -21.43 -2.11 4.19
C TRP A 130 -22.34 -0.88 4.13
N GLN A 131 -22.35 -0.16 3.02
CA GLN A 131 -23.27 0.96 2.80
C GLN A 131 -24.74 0.49 2.85
N ILE A 132 -25.05 -0.69 2.30
CA ILE A 132 -26.39 -1.30 2.42
C ILE A 132 -26.76 -1.59 3.89
N LYS A 133 -25.76 -1.91 4.72
CA LYS A 133 -25.91 -2.13 6.16
C LYS A 133 -25.92 -0.82 6.99
N GLY A 134 -25.95 0.34 6.34
CA GLY A 134 -26.04 1.65 7.01
C GLY A 134 -24.70 2.27 7.42
N PHE A 135 -23.57 1.69 7.02
CA PHE A 135 -22.26 2.26 7.31
C PHE A 135 -21.94 3.43 6.39
N ALA A 136 -21.17 4.40 6.90
CA ALA A 136 -20.60 5.47 6.10
C ALA A 136 -19.67 4.92 5.00
N ARG A 137 -19.43 5.72 3.97
CA ARG A 137 -18.57 5.33 2.85
C ARG A 137 -17.14 5.06 3.32
N ILE A 138 -16.74 3.80 3.31
CA ILE A 138 -15.38 3.35 3.62
C ILE A 138 -14.45 3.81 2.49
N LYS A 139 -13.36 4.47 2.85
CA LYS A 139 -12.24 4.83 1.97
C LYS A 139 -10.98 4.09 2.45
N ALA A 140 -9.97 4.04 1.59
CA ALA A 140 -8.72 3.40 1.93
C ALA A 140 -7.51 4.22 1.53
N SER A 141 -6.46 4.05 2.33
CA SER A 141 -5.14 4.63 2.16
C SER A 141 -4.16 3.48 1.97
N ILE A 142 -3.52 3.40 0.80
CA ILE A 142 -2.48 2.41 0.53
C ILE A 142 -1.15 3.11 0.26
N ALA A 143 -0.07 2.62 0.86
CA ALA A 143 1.28 3.03 0.53
C ALA A 143 2.15 1.84 0.14
N LEU A 144 2.95 2.00 -0.93
CA LEU A 144 3.93 1.01 -1.36
C LEU A 144 5.35 1.60 -1.44
N CYS A 145 6.27 0.98 -0.71
CA CYS A 145 7.67 1.42 -0.67
C CYS A 145 8.61 0.29 -1.05
N THR A 146 9.49 0.56 -2.03
CA THR A 146 10.49 -0.40 -2.50
C THR A 146 11.88 0.04 -2.06
N GLY A 147 12.67 -0.88 -1.51
CA GLY A 147 14.03 -0.58 -1.11
C GLY A 147 14.68 -1.65 -0.23
N PRO A 148 15.91 -1.41 0.25
CA PRO A 148 16.60 -2.34 1.14
C PRO A 148 15.98 -2.32 2.54
N CYS A 149 15.69 -3.50 3.08
CA CYS A 149 15.20 -3.69 4.45
C CYS A 149 15.88 -4.92 5.08
N ILE A 150 15.96 -4.99 6.41
CA ILE A 150 16.38 -6.22 7.09
C ILE A 150 15.11 -7.05 7.30
N VAL A 151 15.05 -8.23 6.70
CA VAL A 151 13.87 -9.11 6.77
C VAL A 151 14.27 -10.47 7.32
N GLY A 152 13.47 -11.00 8.23
CA GLY A 152 13.67 -12.32 8.82
C GLY A 152 13.05 -12.42 10.20
N ASN A 153 13.51 -13.39 10.98
CA ASN A 153 13.00 -13.65 12.32
C ASN A 153 13.65 -12.70 13.34
N PHE A 154 12.80 -12.03 14.12
CA PHE A 154 13.18 -11.17 15.24
C PHE A 154 12.44 -11.60 16.51
N GLY A 155 13.06 -11.42 17.68
CA GLY A 155 12.42 -11.70 18.96
C GLY A 155 13.36 -12.33 19.98
N SER A 156 12.80 -13.17 20.86
CA SER A 156 13.53 -13.89 21.91
C SER A 156 13.51 -15.40 21.65
N GLU A 157 14.21 -16.17 22.49
CA GLU A 157 14.18 -17.64 22.45
C GLU A 157 12.76 -18.23 22.55
N GLN A 158 11.81 -17.49 23.14
CA GLN A 158 10.45 -17.95 23.38
C GLN A 158 9.44 -17.50 22.31
N ARG A 159 9.76 -16.46 21.54
CA ARG A 159 8.84 -15.90 20.54
C ARG A 159 9.61 -15.23 19.42
N LEU A 160 9.40 -15.72 18.20
CA LEU A 160 9.91 -15.13 16.97
C LEU A 160 8.77 -14.52 16.16
N ILE A 161 9.06 -13.44 15.45
CA ILE A 161 8.20 -12.77 14.48
C ILE A 161 9.01 -12.62 13.20
N TYR A 162 8.49 -13.13 12.09
CA TYR A 162 9.08 -12.90 10.78
C TYR A 162 8.58 -11.56 10.24
N THR A 163 9.42 -10.53 10.20
CA THR A 163 9.00 -9.17 9.81
C THR A 163 10.13 -8.42 9.11
N ALA A 164 9.86 -7.18 8.69
CA ALA A 164 10.79 -6.26 8.07
C ALA A 164 11.14 -5.11 9.04
N ILE A 165 12.42 -4.78 9.17
CA ILE A 165 12.93 -3.68 10.00
C ILE A 165 13.87 -2.78 9.20
N GLY A 166 13.63 -1.47 9.27
CA GLY A 166 14.52 -0.44 8.74
C GLY A 166 13.79 0.83 8.31
N ASP A 167 14.56 1.82 7.84
CA ASP A 167 14.02 3.15 7.43
C ASP A 167 12.92 3.08 6.38
N LEU A 168 12.91 2.02 5.56
CA LEU A 168 11.86 1.78 4.56
C LEU A 168 10.48 1.61 5.20
N VAL A 169 10.40 0.99 6.39
CA VAL A 169 9.14 0.80 7.14
C VAL A 169 8.58 2.16 7.56
N ASN A 170 9.41 2.97 8.22
CA ASN A 170 9.05 4.33 8.65
C ASN A 170 8.63 5.20 7.45
N TRP A 171 9.35 5.08 6.32
CA TRP A 171 8.99 5.79 5.10
C TRP A 171 7.64 5.34 4.54
N CYS A 172 7.34 4.04 4.55
CA CYS A 172 6.05 3.51 4.12
C CYS A 172 4.90 4.04 4.99
N GLU A 173 5.09 4.09 6.31
CA GLU A 173 4.09 4.63 7.25
C GLU A 173 3.84 6.13 7.02
N GLN A 174 4.90 6.91 6.83
CA GLN A 174 4.78 8.34 6.50
C GLN A 174 4.08 8.53 5.15
N LEU A 175 4.45 7.74 4.14
CA LEU A 175 3.84 7.81 2.82
C LEU A 175 2.35 7.47 2.88
N ARG A 176 1.95 6.48 3.68
CA ARG A 176 0.53 6.16 3.93
C ARG A 176 -0.20 7.37 4.50
N ALA A 177 0.36 8.04 5.50
CA ALA A 177 -0.27 9.23 6.08
C ALA A 177 -0.47 10.37 5.05
N CYS A 178 0.43 10.47 4.05
CA CYS A 178 0.33 11.46 2.98
C CYS A 178 -0.80 11.19 1.98
N THR A 179 -1.34 9.97 1.87
CA THR A 179 -2.45 9.64 0.94
C THR A 179 -3.64 10.60 1.14
N ARG A 180 -4.03 10.82 2.39
CA ARG A 180 -5.11 11.73 2.80
C ARG A 180 -4.83 13.18 2.46
N LEU A 181 -3.57 13.62 2.58
CA LEU A 181 -3.14 14.97 2.22
C LEU A 181 -3.32 15.23 0.71
N TYR A 182 -2.90 14.28 -0.11
CA TYR A 182 -3.03 14.38 -1.56
C TYR A 182 -4.42 13.99 -2.06
N GLY A 183 -5.23 13.34 -1.25
CA GLY A 183 -6.57 12.88 -1.64
C GLY A 183 -6.53 11.78 -2.70
N VAL A 184 -5.50 10.93 -2.69
CA VAL A 184 -5.35 9.79 -3.61
C VAL A 184 -5.34 8.47 -2.83
N PRO A 185 -5.90 7.38 -3.37
CA PRO A 185 -6.04 6.13 -2.62
C PRO A 185 -4.73 5.35 -2.49
N ILE A 186 -3.81 5.48 -3.44
CA ILE A 186 -2.56 4.71 -3.47
C ILE A 186 -1.38 5.64 -3.74
N LEU A 187 -0.45 5.71 -2.79
CA LEU A 187 0.85 6.34 -2.98
C LEU A 187 1.95 5.29 -3.08
N ILE A 188 2.94 5.58 -3.91
CA ILE A 188 4.11 4.73 -4.09
C ILE A 188 5.39 5.57 -4.01
N SER A 189 6.45 4.98 -3.47
CA SER A 189 7.76 5.64 -3.44
C SER A 189 8.32 5.81 -4.85
N ARG A 190 9.25 6.76 -5.02
CA ARG A 190 10.02 6.95 -6.27
C ARG A 190 10.63 5.63 -6.76
N GLU A 191 11.21 4.85 -5.85
CA GLU A 191 11.85 3.58 -6.17
C GLU A 191 10.82 2.55 -6.69
N THR A 192 9.63 2.47 -6.09
CA THR A 192 8.53 1.63 -6.60
C THR A 192 8.11 2.09 -8.00
N ALA A 193 7.86 3.40 -8.19
CA ALA A 193 7.45 3.95 -9.48
C ALA A 193 8.48 3.69 -10.59
N ALA A 194 9.77 3.82 -10.27
CA ALA A 194 10.85 3.54 -11.20
C ALA A 194 10.90 2.04 -11.60
N ALA A 195 10.68 1.13 -10.64
CA ALA A 195 10.72 -0.31 -10.87
C ALA A 195 9.57 -0.81 -11.76
N VAL A 196 8.41 -0.17 -11.72
CA VAL A 196 7.22 -0.57 -12.48
C VAL A 196 6.99 0.26 -13.76
N ARG A 197 7.97 1.08 -14.14
CA ARG A 197 7.89 1.96 -15.32
C ARG A 197 7.57 1.15 -16.58
N GLY A 198 6.56 1.59 -17.33
CA GLY A 198 6.11 0.92 -18.55
C GLY A 198 5.16 -0.26 -18.31
N GLN A 199 5.04 -0.74 -17.06
CA GLN A 199 4.14 -1.82 -16.68
C GLN A 199 2.93 -1.31 -15.91
N MET A 200 3.08 -0.17 -15.22
CA MET A 200 2.04 0.52 -14.47
C MET A 200 1.95 1.99 -14.91
N VAL A 201 0.77 2.59 -14.74
CA VAL A 201 0.57 4.02 -14.93
C VAL A 201 0.71 4.71 -13.57
N THR A 202 1.67 5.63 -13.49
CA THR A 202 1.98 6.38 -12.27
C THR A 202 1.99 7.87 -12.55
N ARG A 203 1.59 8.70 -11.57
CA ARG A 203 1.62 10.17 -11.65
C ARG A 203 2.53 10.73 -10.56
N GLU A 204 3.59 11.47 -10.91
CA GLU A 204 4.38 12.19 -9.91
C GLU A 204 3.52 13.29 -9.27
N LEU A 205 3.52 13.37 -7.94
CA LEU A 205 2.69 14.34 -7.21
C LEU A 205 3.50 15.46 -6.57
N ASP A 206 4.61 15.14 -5.89
CA ASP A 206 5.34 16.10 -5.07
C ASP A 206 6.74 15.60 -4.73
N THR A 207 7.53 16.48 -4.10
CA THR A 207 8.80 16.15 -3.47
C THR A 207 8.67 16.29 -1.96
N LEU A 208 8.82 15.18 -1.24
CA LEU A 208 8.73 15.12 0.22
C LEU A 208 10.10 14.95 0.87
N ARG A 209 10.23 15.44 2.10
CA ARG A 209 11.37 15.16 2.96
C ARG A 209 11.12 13.88 3.75
N VAL A 210 12.06 12.94 3.67
CA VAL A 210 12.02 11.64 4.37
C VAL A 210 12.87 11.69 5.64
N PRO A 211 12.73 10.70 6.56
CA PRO A 211 13.60 10.59 7.73
C PRO A 211 15.08 10.62 7.35
N GLY A 212 15.92 11.25 8.18
CA GLY A 212 17.32 11.51 7.86
C GLY A 212 17.57 12.71 6.92
N GLY A 213 16.51 13.42 6.52
CA GLY A 213 16.60 14.73 5.87
C GLY A 213 16.76 14.72 4.36
N ARG A 214 16.83 13.54 3.73
CA ARG A 214 16.81 13.37 2.27
C ARG A 214 15.46 13.81 1.69
N THR A 215 15.44 14.28 0.44
CA THR A 215 14.20 14.52 -0.31
C THR A 215 13.99 13.44 -1.36
N THR A 216 12.74 13.07 -1.60
CA THR A 216 12.36 12.10 -2.64
C THR A 216 11.04 12.49 -3.28
N THR A 217 10.83 12.09 -4.53
CA THR A 217 9.53 12.27 -5.18
C THR A 217 8.55 11.18 -4.73
N VAL A 218 7.28 11.55 -4.69
CA VAL A 218 6.18 10.62 -4.42
C VAL A 218 5.26 10.55 -5.62
N HIS A 219 4.73 9.36 -5.85
CA HIS A 219 3.92 9.06 -7.02
C HIS A 219 2.59 8.47 -6.57
N GLU A 220 1.56 8.73 -7.34
CA GLU A 220 0.30 7.99 -7.27
C GLU A 220 0.40 6.76 -8.20
N LEU A 221 -0.12 5.63 -7.75
CA LEU A 221 -0.40 4.49 -8.62
C LEU A 221 -1.82 4.64 -9.18
N VAL A 222 -1.92 4.98 -10.47
CA VAL A 222 -3.21 5.31 -11.12
C VAL A 222 -3.93 4.04 -11.60
N GLY A 223 -3.18 3.07 -12.13
CA GLY A 223 -3.76 1.83 -12.63
C GLY A 223 -2.89 1.07 -13.61
N MET A 224 -3.47 0.05 -14.22
CA MET A 224 -2.88 -0.68 -15.34
C MET A 224 -2.92 0.18 -16.61
N PRO A 225 -1.96 0.04 -17.54
CA PRO A 225 -1.97 0.76 -18.82
C PRO A 225 -3.32 0.69 -19.54
N ASP A 226 -3.93 -0.49 -19.62
CA ASP A 226 -5.16 -0.66 -20.38
C ASP A 226 -6.42 -0.19 -19.61
N SER A 227 -6.29 0.13 -18.31
CA SER A 227 -7.42 0.56 -17.48
C SER A 227 -7.55 2.08 -17.35
N VAL A 228 -6.51 2.85 -17.68
CA VAL A 228 -6.53 4.31 -17.51
C VAL A 228 -7.12 4.99 -18.74
N SER A 229 -8.27 5.66 -18.55
CA SER A 229 -9.00 6.35 -19.60
C SER A 229 -8.22 7.54 -20.20
N ALA A 230 -8.54 7.91 -21.44
CA ALA A 230 -7.90 9.04 -22.12
C ALA A 230 -8.04 10.37 -21.35
N PRO A 231 -9.21 10.75 -20.79
CA PRO A 231 -9.31 11.97 -19.97
C PRO A 231 -8.40 11.96 -18.74
N VAL A 232 -8.23 10.80 -18.08
CA VAL A 232 -7.30 10.69 -16.94
C VAL A 232 -5.85 10.87 -17.39
N ARG A 233 -5.46 10.31 -18.53
CA ARG A 233 -4.11 10.48 -19.09
C ARG A 233 -3.81 11.94 -19.46
N GLU A 234 -4.79 12.61 -20.05
CA GLU A 234 -4.69 14.03 -20.39
C GLU A 234 -4.59 14.89 -19.11
N ALA A 235 -5.42 14.62 -18.10
CA ALA A 235 -5.32 15.26 -16.79
C ALA A 235 -3.95 15.07 -16.13
N MET A 236 -3.35 13.88 -16.23
CA MET A 236 -1.99 13.65 -15.72
C MET A 236 -0.97 14.56 -16.42
N GLY A 237 -1.06 14.73 -17.74
CA GLY A 237 -0.16 15.61 -18.49
C GLY A 237 -0.36 17.10 -18.16
N LEU A 238 -1.60 17.52 -17.91
CA LEU A 238 -1.90 18.88 -17.42
C LEU A 238 -1.34 19.09 -16.01
N PHE A 239 -1.52 18.11 -15.12
CA PHE A 239 -0.98 18.15 -13.76
C PHE A 239 0.54 18.26 -13.75
N GLU A 240 1.23 17.47 -14.59
CA GLU A 240 2.69 17.49 -14.71
C GLU A 240 3.20 18.88 -15.11
N ARG A 241 2.56 19.51 -16.11
CA ARG A 241 2.88 20.90 -16.51
C ARG A 241 2.62 21.91 -15.39
N GLY A 242 1.49 21.76 -14.69
CA GLY A 242 1.18 22.59 -13.51
C GLY A 242 2.23 22.44 -12.40
N LEU A 243 2.68 21.22 -12.13
CA LEU A 243 3.71 20.92 -11.13
C LEU A 243 5.07 21.53 -11.50
N GLU A 244 5.45 21.50 -12.78
CA GLU A 244 6.67 22.16 -13.26
C GLU A 244 6.63 23.67 -13.05
N LEU A 245 5.52 24.33 -13.41
CA LEU A 245 5.32 25.77 -13.22
C LEU A 245 5.28 26.14 -11.73
N TYR A 246 4.61 25.32 -10.92
CA TYR A 246 4.59 25.47 -9.46
C TYR A 246 6.02 25.45 -8.89
N ARG A 247 6.86 24.51 -9.33
CA ARG A 247 8.27 24.43 -8.90
C ARG A 247 9.10 25.65 -9.33
N ARG A 248 8.73 26.31 -10.43
CA ARG A 248 9.32 27.58 -10.91
C ARG A 248 8.74 28.83 -10.24
N ARG A 249 7.74 28.66 -9.35
CA ARG A 249 7.01 29.74 -8.67
C ARG A 249 6.13 30.58 -9.61
N GLU A 250 5.72 30.01 -10.73
CA GLU A 250 4.78 30.62 -11.68
C GLU A 250 3.34 30.28 -11.26
N TRP A 251 2.92 30.81 -10.10
CA TRP A 251 1.73 30.35 -9.36
C TRP A 251 0.42 30.48 -10.14
N GLU A 252 0.19 31.63 -10.79
CA GLU A 252 -1.04 31.89 -11.56
C GLU A 252 -1.20 30.87 -12.71
N GLN A 253 -0.11 30.59 -13.42
CA GLN A 253 -0.12 29.67 -14.55
C GLN A 253 -0.25 28.22 -14.06
N ALA A 254 0.44 27.86 -12.98
CA ALA A 254 0.30 26.56 -12.34
C ALA A 254 -1.14 26.30 -11.88
N GLU A 255 -1.77 27.29 -11.23
CA GLU A 255 -3.17 27.23 -10.81
C GLU A 255 -4.12 27.00 -12.00
N SER A 256 -3.89 27.67 -13.14
CA SER A 256 -4.67 27.46 -14.36
C SER A 256 -4.63 25.99 -14.80
N TYR A 257 -3.46 25.34 -14.81
CA TYR A 257 -3.34 23.93 -15.14
C TYR A 257 -4.04 23.01 -14.13
N PHE A 258 -3.94 23.29 -12.82
CA PHE A 258 -4.66 22.51 -11.81
C PHE A 258 -6.20 22.68 -11.92
N ALA A 259 -6.66 23.86 -12.31
CA ALA A 259 -8.07 24.09 -12.62
C ALA A 259 -8.51 23.30 -13.87
N ASP A 260 -7.67 23.20 -14.90
CA ASP A 260 -7.95 22.40 -16.11
C ASP A 260 -8.09 20.91 -15.78
N VAL A 261 -7.22 20.38 -14.92
CA VAL A 261 -7.32 19.01 -14.41
C VAL A 261 -8.68 18.78 -13.74
N ASN A 262 -9.07 19.66 -12.82
CA ASN A 262 -10.35 19.53 -12.12
C ASN A 262 -11.56 19.66 -13.07
N ARG A 263 -11.46 20.47 -14.13
CA ARG A 263 -12.50 20.55 -15.16
C ARG A 263 -12.64 19.25 -15.96
N LEU A 264 -11.53 18.54 -16.18
CA LEU A 264 -11.50 17.33 -17.00
C LEU A 264 -11.95 16.07 -16.24
N VAL A 265 -11.49 15.90 -15.00
CA VAL A 265 -11.73 14.67 -14.21
C VAL A 265 -12.51 14.88 -12.91
N GLY A 266 -12.89 16.12 -12.59
CA GLY A 266 -13.70 16.45 -11.42
C GLY A 266 -12.85 16.71 -10.16
N ASP A 267 -13.16 16.03 -9.06
CA ASP A 267 -12.53 16.25 -7.74
C ASP A 267 -11.14 15.59 -7.64
N ASP A 268 -10.15 16.14 -8.34
CA ASP A 268 -8.76 15.69 -8.24
C ASP A 268 -8.08 16.25 -6.98
N GLY A 269 -7.80 15.36 -6.03
CA GLY A 269 -7.18 15.71 -4.74
C GLY A 269 -5.87 16.49 -4.88
N PRO A 270 -4.89 16.03 -5.69
CA PRO A 270 -3.64 16.73 -5.88
C PRO A 270 -3.83 18.12 -6.47
N SER A 271 -4.61 18.27 -7.54
CA SER A 271 -4.89 19.57 -8.15
C SER A 271 -5.51 20.56 -7.17
N ARG A 272 -6.46 20.12 -6.34
CA ARG A 272 -7.03 20.95 -5.27
C ARG A 272 -6.02 21.38 -4.23
N LEU A 273 -5.14 20.46 -3.80
CA LEU A 273 -4.08 20.78 -2.85
C LEU A 273 -3.15 21.86 -3.42
N PHE A 274 -2.68 21.67 -4.65
CA PHE A 274 -1.75 22.60 -5.26
C PHE A 274 -2.39 23.94 -5.65
N THR A 275 -3.66 23.95 -6.05
CA THR A 275 -4.43 25.20 -6.24
C THR A 275 -4.41 26.05 -4.96
N ARG A 276 -4.72 25.46 -3.80
CA ARG A 276 -4.67 26.16 -2.51
C ARG A 276 -3.26 26.64 -2.15
N ARG A 277 -2.22 25.89 -2.52
CA ARG A 277 -0.83 26.29 -2.31
C ARG A 277 -0.45 27.48 -3.19
N CYS A 278 -0.83 27.49 -4.48
CA CYS A 278 -0.63 28.64 -5.36
C CYS A 278 -1.29 29.89 -4.76
N GLN A 279 -2.56 29.80 -4.37
CA GLN A 279 -3.33 30.89 -3.75
C GLN A 279 -2.73 31.41 -2.45
N HIS A 280 -2.00 30.58 -1.72
CA HIS A 280 -1.30 31.00 -0.50
C HIS A 280 -0.01 31.80 -0.76
N TYR A 281 0.63 31.59 -1.93
CA TYR A 281 1.90 32.23 -2.28
C TYR A 281 1.76 33.44 -3.23
N MET A 282 0.55 33.71 -3.72
CA MET A 282 0.18 34.94 -4.45
C MET A 282 -0.14 36.06 -3.46
#